data_AF-A0A538P938-F1
#
_entry.id   AF-A0A538P938-F1
#
_cell.length_a   1.000
_cell.length_b   1.000
_cell.length_c   1.000
_cell.angle_alpha   90.00
_cell.angle_beta   90.00
_cell.angle_gamma   90.00
#
_symmetry.space_group_name_H-M   'P 1'
#
loop_
_entity.id
_entity.type
_entity.pdbx_description
1 polymer ?
#
loop_
_entity_poly.entity_id
_entity_poly.type
_entity_poly.pdbx_seq_one_letter_code
_entity_poly.pdbx_strand_id
1 'polypeptide(L)'
;MAAVAALLKFWKPRDNWSREEENLAAGTAWVAGHEPTPDPSQEGNEPISDRSREGKRAKASASDRSLPSAGGAGDGIEVSASGRQVAQLAHARSEITRAWTPWVLLSVLVFLWGVPQVKKSLNDVSAPKFAVAGLHNLVIRTPPVVPLPTPEKPTKPEEAVFTLNWLSATGTGILVSAILAGLFMGFGAKELAQTYWETLTRVRFSLVTIAAMLALGYVTRYSGSDATLGLALAKTGSLYPFFGTLLGWLGVALTGSDTASNVLFGSLQTITARQTGLNPVLMAAANSSGGVMGKMVDAQSIVVASTATNWYGHEGDILRYVFFHSIALACLVGILVYLQAYVAPFTQMVVK
;
A
#
# COMPACT_ATOMS: atom_id res chain seq x y z
N MET A 1 3.24 -11.13 -15.32
CA MET A 1 3.75 -12.51 -15.14
C MET A 1 5.18 -12.70 -15.60
N ALA A 2 5.60 -12.22 -16.78
CA ALA A 2 7.00 -12.35 -17.22
C ALA A 2 8.01 -11.69 -16.26
N ALA A 3 7.68 -10.51 -15.71
CA ALA A 3 8.56 -9.79 -14.78
C ALA A 3 8.72 -10.50 -13.43
N VAL A 4 7.65 -11.03 -12.83
CA VAL A 4 7.72 -11.75 -11.54
C VAL A 4 8.38 -13.11 -11.70
N ALA A 5 8.06 -13.83 -12.78
CA ALA A 5 8.74 -15.09 -13.10
C ALA A 5 10.23 -14.88 -13.45
N ALA A 6 10.59 -13.75 -14.07
CA ALA A 6 11.99 -13.38 -14.28
C ALA A 6 12.67 -12.97 -12.96
N LEU A 7 11.99 -12.21 -12.10
CA LEU A 7 12.50 -11.80 -10.79
C LEU A 7 12.83 -13.02 -9.92
N LEU A 8 11.94 -14.03 -9.89
CA LEU A 8 12.12 -15.28 -9.15
C LEU A 8 13.17 -16.22 -9.76
N LYS A 9 13.57 -16.01 -11.03
CA LYS A 9 14.71 -16.71 -11.63
C LYS A 9 16.05 -16.15 -11.17
N PHE A 10 16.13 -14.84 -10.90
CA PHE A 10 17.35 -14.17 -10.47
C PHE A 10 17.47 -14.03 -8.94
N TRP A 11 16.35 -13.87 -8.25
CA TRP A 11 16.28 -13.78 -6.81
C TRP A 11 15.61 -15.03 -6.26
N LYS A 12 16.44 -15.98 -5.82
CA LYS A 12 15.98 -17.07 -4.97
C LYS A 12 16.00 -16.55 -3.52
N PRO A 13 14.85 -16.43 -2.84
CA PRO A 13 14.87 -16.17 -1.40
C PRO A 13 15.76 -17.23 -0.75
N ARG A 14 16.62 -16.83 0.18
CA ARG A 14 17.42 -17.79 0.94
C ARG A 14 16.43 -18.66 1.72
N ASP A 15 16.31 -19.92 1.30
CA ASP A 15 15.61 -20.95 2.06
C ASP A 15 16.30 -21.05 3.41
N ASN A 16 15.69 -20.46 4.45
CA ASN A 16 15.96 -20.69 5.87
C ASN A 16 14.86 -20.07 6.74
N TRP A 17 13.61 -20.06 6.29
CA TRP A 17 12.48 -19.85 7.20
C TRP A 17 11.97 -21.22 7.64
N SER A 18 12.64 -21.81 8.62
CA SER A 18 12.25 -23.09 9.19
C SER A 18 10.99 -22.93 10.03
N ARG A 19 9.99 -23.80 9.80
CA ARG A 19 8.76 -23.96 10.60
C ARG A 19 8.99 -24.08 12.12
N GLU A 20 10.21 -24.35 12.56
CA GLU A 20 10.60 -24.35 13.97
C GLU A 20 10.55 -22.95 14.58
N GLU A 21 10.92 -21.90 13.84
CA GLU A 21 10.86 -20.51 14.32
C GLU A 21 9.42 -20.01 14.44
N GLU A 22 8.52 -20.49 13.57
CA GLU A 22 7.07 -20.21 13.65
C GLU A 22 6.45 -20.83 14.91
N ASN A 23 6.87 -22.05 15.29
CA ASN A 23 6.43 -22.71 16.53
C ASN A 23 7.07 -22.10 17.79
N LEU A 24 8.32 -21.63 17.71
CA LEU A 24 8.99 -20.92 18.79
C LEU A 24 8.39 -19.52 19.01
N ALA A 25 8.06 -18.79 17.93
CA ALA A 25 7.38 -17.49 17.98
C ALA A 25 5.92 -17.63 18.43
N ALA A 26 5.20 -18.64 17.95
CA ALA A 26 3.85 -18.95 18.41
C ALA A 26 3.83 -19.40 19.88
N GLY A 27 4.81 -20.21 20.31
CA GLY A 27 4.95 -20.67 21.69
C GLY A 27 5.28 -19.55 22.67
N THR A 28 6.16 -18.61 22.28
CA THR A 28 6.50 -17.43 23.10
C THR A 28 5.37 -16.40 23.14
N ALA A 29 4.61 -16.23 22.05
CA ALA A 29 3.41 -15.39 22.02
C ALA A 29 2.26 -15.96 22.88
N TRP A 30 2.12 -17.30 22.97
CA TRP A 30 1.12 -17.95 23.82
C TRP A 30 1.46 -17.85 25.31
N VAL A 31 2.75 -17.91 25.66
CA VAL A 31 3.23 -17.78 27.05
C VAL A 31 3.16 -16.33 27.56
N ALA A 32 3.30 -15.32 26.70
CA ALA A 32 3.19 -13.91 27.11
C ALA A 32 1.74 -13.42 27.34
N GLY A 33 0.73 -14.19 26.92
CA GLY A 33 -0.68 -13.80 26.98
C GLY A 33 -1.51 -14.44 28.10
N HIS A 34 -0.92 -15.25 28.97
CA HIS A 34 -1.61 -15.88 30.11
C HIS A 34 -0.80 -15.64 31.40
N GLU A 35 -1.07 -14.52 32.07
CA GLU A 35 -0.81 -14.48 33.51
C GLU A 35 -1.78 -15.48 34.19
N PRO A 36 -1.29 -16.45 34.98
CA PRO A 36 -2.19 -17.34 35.70
C PRO A 36 -2.90 -16.54 36.78
N THR A 37 -4.23 -16.50 36.72
CA THR A 37 -5.07 -16.07 37.84
C THR A 37 -4.70 -16.88 39.09
N PRO A 38 -4.49 -16.25 40.26
CA PRO A 38 -4.12 -16.99 41.47
C PRO A 38 -5.26 -17.93 41.88
N ASP A 39 -4.90 -19.17 42.20
CA ASP A 39 -5.79 -20.17 42.79
C ASP A 39 -6.23 -19.70 44.21
N PRO A 40 -7.54 -19.66 44.54
CA PRO A 40 -8.01 -19.18 45.84
C PRO A 40 -7.73 -20.12 47.02
N SER A 41 -6.98 -21.20 46.85
CA SER A 41 -6.81 -22.26 47.85
C SER A 41 -5.47 -22.27 48.62
N GLN A 42 -4.67 -21.20 48.55
CA GLN A 42 -3.48 -21.05 49.40
C GLN A 42 -3.52 -19.77 50.25
N GLU A 43 -4.49 -19.71 51.16
CA GLU A 43 -4.34 -18.95 52.41
C GLU A 43 -3.57 -19.80 53.42
N GLY A 44 -2.46 -19.26 53.94
CA GLY A 44 -1.86 -19.76 55.19
C GLY A 44 -0.37 -20.07 55.13
N ASN A 45 0.45 -19.02 55.20
CA ASN A 45 1.58 -18.85 56.14
C ASN A 45 2.63 -17.92 55.55
N GLU A 46 2.64 -16.67 56.00
CA GLU A 46 3.88 -15.88 56.00
C GLU A 46 4.78 -16.36 57.16
N PRO A 47 6.11 -16.26 56.98
CA PRO A 47 6.78 -15.24 57.78
C PRO A 47 7.82 -14.41 57.01
N ILE A 48 7.61 -13.10 57.09
CA ILE A 48 8.55 -12.00 57.39
C ILE A 48 10.08 -12.26 57.21
N SER A 49 10.61 -11.51 56.23
CA SER A 49 11.93 -10.86 56.11
C SER A 49 13.24 -11.63 56.37
N ASP A 50 14.10 -11.69 55.35
CA ASP A 50 15.39 -11.00 55.42
C ASP A 50 15.93 -10.71 54.00
N ARG A 51 16.28 -9.43 53.76
CA ARG A 51 17.01 -8.96 52.58
C ARG A 51 18.47 -8.84 52.99
N SER A 52 19.34 -9.73 52.54
CA SER A 52 20.77 -9.40 52.42
C SER A 52 21.55 -10.40 51.56
N ARG A 53 22.55 -9.84 50.84
CA ARG A 53 23.70 -10.46 50.14
C ARG A 53 23.43 -11.03 48.74
N GLU A 54 23.83 -10.36 47.65
CA GLU A 54 25.17 -9.91 47.22
C GLU A 54 26.12 -11.07 46.87
N GLY A 55 26.39 -11.22 45.56
CA GLY A 55 27.74 -11.48 45.07
C GLY A 55 28.14 -12.91 44.68
N LYS A 56 28.60 -13.00 43.42
CA LYS A 56 29.72 -13.80 42.88
C LYS A 56 29.45 -15.21 42.35
N ARG A 57 29.81 -15.33 41.05
CA ARG A 57 30.63 -16.38 40.38
C ARG A 57 30.47 -17.83 40.87
N ALA A 58 30.24 -18.76 39.95
CA ALA A 58 31.31 -19.55 39.33
C ALA A 58 30.78 -20.64 38.38
N LYS A 59 31.58 -20.90 37.34
CA LYS A 59 31.58 -22.11 36.51
C LYS A 59 31.99 -23.34 37.35
N ALA A 60 31.35 -24.49 37.12
CA ALA A 60 31.92 -25.84 37.20
C ALA A 60 30.89 -26.80 36.58
N SER A 61 31.17 -27.45 35.44
CA SER A 61 31.99 -28.66 35.27
C SER A 61 31.20 -29.96 35.46
N ALA A 62 31.15 -30.69 34.35
CA ALA A 62 30.86 -32.09 34.13
C ALA A 62 31.09 -33.09 35.29
N SER A 63 30.20 -34.09 35.36
CA SER A 63 30.50 -35.52 35.61
C SER A 63 29.27 -36.29 35.12
N ASP A 64 29.33 -36.97 33.98
CA ASP A 64 29.81 -38.34 33.79
C ASP A 64 29.17 -39.36 34.76
N ARG A 65 28.20 -40.13 34.24
CA ARG A 65 27.75 -41.40 34.82
C ARG A 65 27.15 -42.30 33.73
N SER A 66 28.05 -43.04 33.09
CA SER A 66 28.00 -44.49 32.90
C SER A 66 26.64 -45.18 32.75
N LEU A 67 26.42 -45.69 31.54
CA LEU A 67 25.48 -46.77 31.19
C LEU A 67 25.76 -48.07 31.98
N PRO A 68 24.73 -48.90 32.18
CA PRO A 68 24.90 -50.34 32.16
C PRO A 68 24.15 -50.97 30.97
N SER A 69 24.88 -51.80 30.23
CA SER A 69 24.36 -52.77 29.26
C SER A 69 23.82 -53.99 30.01
N ALA A 70 22.61 -54.44 29.68
CA ALA A 70 22.18 -55.82 29.87
C ALA A 70 21.18 -56.19 28.78
N GLY A 71 21.52 -57.21 27.99
CA GLY A 71 20.66 -57.79 26.97
C GLY A 71 19.61 -58.73 27.56
N GLY A 72 18.47 -58.84 26.87
CA GLY A 72 17.41 -59.80 27.12
C GLY A 72 16.34 -59.68 26.03
N ALA A 73 16.14 -60.77 25.29
CA ALA A 73 15.27 -60.89 24.13
C ALA A 73 13.77 -60.79 24.47
N GLY A 74 12.95 -60.34 23.50
CA GLY A 74 11.51 -60.55 23.52
C GLY A 74 10.69 -59.42 22.89
N ASP A 75 10.00 -59.76 21.81
CA ASP A 75 8.89 -59.04 21.17
C ASP A 75 9.15 -57.67 20.53
N GLY A 76 9.40 -57.74 19.21
CA GLY A 76 9.28 -56.62 18.31
C GLY A 76 7.83 -56.12 18.26
N ILE A 77 7.57 -55.04 18.98
CA ILE A 77 6.52 -54.11 18.59
C ILE A 77 7.13 -53.27 17.46
N GLU A 78 6.90 -53.69 16.22
CA GLU A 78 7.01 -52.80 15.07
C GLU A 78 6.04 -51.64 15.31
N VAL A 79 6.56 -50.53 15.81
CA VAL A 79 5.89 -49.24 15.69
C VAL A 79 5.85 -48.96 14.20
N SER A 80 4.76 -49.38 13.55
CA SER A 80 4.39 -48.94 12.22
C SER A 80 4.34 -47.42 12.25
N ALA A 81 5.45 -46.79 11.89
CA ALA A 81 5.51 -45.41 11.49
C ALA A 81 4.56 -45.29 10.30
N SER A 82 3.30 -44.98 10.60
CA SER A 82 2.34 -44.48 9.62
C SER A 82 2.92 -43.16 9.14
N GLY A 83 3.81 -43.27 8.16
CA GLY A 83 4.23 -42.17 7.35
C GLY A 83 2.96 -41.63 6.73
N ARG A 84 2.43 -40.55 7.30
CA ARG A 84 1.58 -39.62 6.57
C ARG A 84 2.44 -39.10 5.43
N GLN A 85 2.46 -39.85 4.33
CA GLN A 85 2.73 -39.29 3.02
C GLN A 85 1.76 -38.13 2.90
N VAL A 86 2.31 -36.92 3.04
CA VAL A 86 1.66 -35.71 2.55
C VAL A 86 1.63 -35.91 1.04
N ALA A 87 0.62 -36.63 0.55
CA ALA A 87 0.32 -36.70 -0.86
C ALA A 87 0.10 -35.25 -1.28
N GLN A 88 1.06 -34.71 -2.03
CA GLN A 88 0.85 -33.46 -2.74
C GLN A 88 -0.35 -33.71 -3.66
N LEU A 89 -1.54 -33.28 -3.22
CA LEU A 89 -2.74 -33.30 -4.03
C LEU A 89 -2.43 -32.46 -5.27
N ALA A 90 -2.15 -33.13 -6.38
CA ALA A 90 -2.02 -32.48 -7.66
C ALA A 90 -3.39 -31.89 -7.98
N HIS A 91 -3.56 -30.59 -7.69
CA HIS A 91 -4.81 -29.88 -7.93
C HIS A 91 -5.25 -30.09 -9.37
N ALA A 92 -6.50 -30.49 -9.55
CA ALA A 92 -7.05 -30.68 -10.88
C ALA A 92 -6.95 -29.36 -11.65
N ARG A 93 -6.63 -29.41 -12.95
CA ARG A 93 -6.52 -28.20 -13.79
C ARG A 93 -7.77 -27.32 -13.71
N SER A 94 -8.94 -27.92 -13.50
CA SER A 94 -10.21 -27.24 -13.26
C SER A 94 -10.23 -26.40 -11.97
N GLU A 95 -9.70 -26.91 -10.86
CA GLU A 95 -9.58 -26.18 -9.58
C GLU A 95 -8.64 -24.99 -9.72
N ILE A 96 -7.52 -25.20 -10.40
CA ILE A 96 -6.57 -24.12 -10.70
C ILE A 96 -7.28 -23.07 -11.56
N THR A 97 -7.95 -23.44 -12.67
CA THR A 97 -8.65 -22.45 -13.51
C THR A 97 -9.74 -21.69 -12.76
N ARG A 98 -10.46 -22.34 -11.84
CA ARG A 98 -11.52 -21.71 -11.04
C ARG A 98 -10.95 -20.72 -10.01
N ALA A 99 -9.77 -20.99 -9.46
CA ALA A 99 -9.08 -20.07 -8.56
C ALA A 99 -8.60 -18.79 -9.26
N TRP A 100 -8.34 -18.85 -10.57
CA TRP A 100 -7.92 -17.69 -11.36
C TRP A 100 -9.10 -16.81 -11.82
N THR A 101 -10.34 -17.31 -11.78
CA THR A 101 -11.50 -16.59 -12.32
C THR A 101 -11.68 -15.18 -11.74
N PRO A 102 -11.59 -14.94 -10.42
CA PRO A 102 -11.78 -13.60 -9.87
C PRO A 102 -10.74 -12.60 -10.40
N TRP A 103 -9.50 -13.04 -10.56
CA TRP A 103 -8.41 -12.19 -11.04
C TRP A 103 -8.55 -11.87 -12.53
N VAL A 104 -8.88 -12.86 -13.36
CA VAL A 104 -9.11 -12.64 -14.80
C VAL A 104 -10.30 -11.72 -15.01
N LEU A 105 -11.40 -11.97 -14.30
CA LEU A 105 -12.63 -11.20 -14.42
C LEU A 105 -12.44 -9.74 -13.97
N LEU A 106 -11.74 -9.54 -12.84
CA LEU A 106 -11.32 -8.21 -12.38
C LEU A 106 -10.46 -7.52 -13.44
N SER A 107 -9.45 -8.20 -13.98
CA SER A 107 -8.54 -7.61 -14.96
C SER A 107 -9.29 -7.14 -16.20
N VAL A 108 -10.12 -8.00 -16.79
CA VAL A 108 -10.91 -7.68 -17.99
C VAL A 108 -11.82 -6.48 -17.74
N LEU A 109 -12.58 -6.47 -16.64
CA LEU A 109 -13.51 -5.41 -16.35
C LEU A 109 -12.83 -4.08 -16.02
N VAL A 110 -11.71 -4.10 -15.29
CA VAL A 110 -10.92 -2.89 -15.03
C VAL A 110 -10.35 -2.30 -16.32
N PHE A 111 -9.85 -3.14 -17.23
CA PHE A 111 -9.41 -2.67 -18.55
C PHE A 111 -10.57 -2.06 -19.35
N LEU A 112 -11.72 -2.73 -19.39
CA LEU A 112 -12.91 -2.22 -20.08
C LEU A 112 -13.38 -0.89 -19.49
N TRP A 113 -13.48 -0.75 -18.16
CA TRP A 113 -13.82 0.50 -17.49
C TRP A 113 -12.76 1.60 -17.69
N GLY A 114 -11.52 1.22 -17.98
CA GLY A 114 -10.42 2.14 -18.26
C GLY A 114 -10.53 2.83 -19.62
N VAL A 115 -11.20 2.20 -20.60
CA VAL A 115 -11.31 2.67 -21.98
C VAL A 115 -12.14 3.97 -22.06
N PRO A 116 -11.64 5.05 -22.71
CA PRO A 116 -12.35 6.34 -22.80
C PRO A 116 -13.77 6.24 -23.37
N GLN A 117 -13.97 5.36 -24.35
CA GLN A 117 -15.26 5.10 -25.00
C GLN A 117 -16.29 4.56 -24.00
N VAL A 118 -15.88 3.57 -23.18
CA VAL A 118 -16.74 2.99 -22.14
C VAL A 118 -17.08 4.03 -21.08
N LYS A 119 -16.09 4.81 -20.63
CA LYS A 119 -16.33 5.91 -19.68
C LYS A 119 -17.33 6.93 -20.22
N LYS A 120 -17.21 7.31 -21.49
CA LYS A 120 -18.13 8.24 -22.14
C LYS A 120 -19.55 7.68 -22.17
N SER A 121 -19.73 6.45 -22.64
CA SER A 121 -21.04 5.80 -22.68
C SER A 121 -21.69 5.69 -21.29
N LEU A 122 -20.91 5.34 -20.25
CA LEU A 122 -21.42 5.27 -18.88
C LEU A 122 -21.75 6.66 -18.30
N ASN A 123 -20.98 7.69 -18.66
CA ASN A 123 -21.28 9.06 -18.26
C ASN A 123 -22.54 9.61 -18.94
N ASP A 124 -22.80 9.20 -20.18
CA ASP A 124 -24.02 9.57 -20.92
C ASP A 124 -25.27 8.96 -20.27
N VAL A 125 -25.14 7.81 -19.60
CA VAL A 125 -26.22 7.19 -18.80
C VAL A 125 -26.45 7.96 -17.50
N SER A 126 -25.39 8.21 -16.72
CA SER A 126 -25.53 8.92 -15.45
C SER A 126 -24.21 9.54 -14.97
N ALA A 127 -24.13 10.86 -15.09
CA ALA A 127 -23.07 11.67 -14.49
C ALA A 127 -23.66 12.99 -13.94
N PRO A 128 -24.46 12.94 -12.86
CA PRO A 128 -25.07 14.14 -12.31
C PRO A 128 -24.00 15.16 -11.91
N LYS A 129 -24.20 16.39 -12.37
CA LYS A 129 -23.30 17.54 -12.16
C LYS A 129 -23.93 18.47 -11.15
N PHE A 130 -23.23 18.68 -10.03
CA PHE A 130 -23.65 19.59 -8.97
C PHE A 130 -22.75 20.81 -9.00
N ALA A 131 -23.30 21.96 -9.38
CA ALA A 131 -22.58 23.22 -9.24
C ALA A 131 -22.44 23.55 -7.74
N VAL A 132 -21.22 23.84 -7.29
CA VAL A 132 -20.99 24.23 -5.89
C VAL A 132 -21.52 25.65 -5.69
N ALA A 133 -22.63 25.74 -4.96
CA ALA A 133 -23.26 27.02 -4.64
C ALA A 133 -22.26 27.96 -3.94
N GLY A 134 -22.14 29.18 -4.45
CA GLY A 134 -21.24 30.19 -3.88
C GLY A 134 -19.76 30.06 -4.27
N LEU A 135 -19.38 29.11 -5.14
CA LEU A 135 -18.01 29.00 -5.68
C LEU A 135 -17.97 28.89 -7.21
N HIS A 136 -19.03 28.35 -7.81
CA HIS A 136 -19.13 28.19 -9.26
C HIS A 136 -18.95 29.54 -9.98
N ASN A 137 -17.95 29.61 -10.87
CA ASN A 137 -17.56 30.79 -11.65
C ASN A 137 -17.04 32.01 -10.85
N LEU A 138 -16.66 31.84 -9.58
CA LEU A 138 -16.07 32.93 -8.79
C LEU A 138 -14.54 32.90 -8.76
N VAL A 139 -13.91 31.77 -9.05
CA VAL A 139 -12.46 31.63 -9.05
C VAL A 139 -11.94 31.88 -10.46
N ILE A 140 -11.14 32.94 -10.62
CA ILE A 140 -10.47 33.29 -11.87
C ILE A 140 -8.97 33.16 -11.63
N ARG A 141 -8.32 32.23 -12.34
CA ARG A 141 -6.86 32.16 -12.35
C ARG A 141 -6.31 33.25 -13.25
N THR A 142 -5.29 33.95 -12.79
CA THR A 142 -4.62 35.03 -13.52
C THR A 142 -3.22 34.61 -13.98
N PRO A 143 -2.63 35.31 -14.96
CA PRO A 143 -1.24 35.10 -15.33
C PRO A 143 -0.32 35.23 -14.11
N PRO A 144 0.73 34.41 -13.97
CA PRO A 144 1.28 33.52 -15.00
C PRO A 144 0.67 32.10 -15.03
N VAL A 145 -0.17 31.74 -14.05
CA VAL A 145 -0.71 30.37 -13.85
C VAL A 145 -1.51 29.86 -15.05
N VAL A 146 -2.25 30.76 -15.69
CA VAL A 146 -2.91 30.55 -16.97
C VAL A 146 -2.36 31.56 -17.99
N PRO A 147 -2.33 31.21 -19.29
CA PRO A 147 -1.88 32.14 -20.33
C PRO A 147 -2.67 33.45 -20.30
N LEU A 148 -2.04 34.53 -20.76
CA LEU A 148 -2.74 35.81 -20.98
C LEU A 148 -3.99 35.56 -21.84
N PRO A 149 -5.16 36.11 -21.43
CA PRO A 149 -6.37 35.95 -22.21
C PRO A 149 -6.15 36.50 -23.62
N THR A 150 -6.36 35.63 -24.60
CA THR A 150 -6.39 35.99 -26.02
C THR A 150 -7.85 36.04 -26.47
N PRO A 151 -8.19 36.77 -27.54
CA PRO A 151 -9.56 36.79 -28.09
C PRO A 151 -10.12 35.38 -28.37
N GLU A 152 -9.25 34.41 -28.63
CA GLU A 152 -9.58 33.00 -28.88
C GLU A 152 -9.71 32.14 -27.60
N LYS A 153 -9.09 32.56 -26.48
CA LYS A 153 -9.16 31.91 -25.16
C LYS A 153 -9.37 32.97 -24.08
N PRO A 154 -10.61 33.47 -23.91
CA PRO A 154 -10.91 34.41 -22.82
C PRO A 154 -10.69 33.75 -21.46
N THR A 155 -10.40 34.55 -20.43
CA THR A 155 -10.25 34.06 -19.07
C THR A 155 -11.56 33.39 -18.64
N LYS A 156 -11.58 32.06 -18.59
CA LYS A 156 -12.74 31.31 -18.13
C LYS A 156 -12.66 31.18 -16.61
N PRO A 157 -13.71 31.59 -15.88
CA PRO A 157 -13.86 31.23 -14.48
C PRO A 157 -13.78 29.70 -14.34
N GLU A 158 -13.11 29.21 -13.30
CA GLU A 158 -13.06 27.78 -13.02
C GLU A 158 -14.47 27.30 -12.66
N GLU A 159 -14.97 26.33 -13.44
CA GLU A 159 -16.23 25.67 -13.16
C GLU A 159 -16.06 24.79 -11.92
N ALA A 160 -16.48 25.29 -10.75
CA ALA A 160 -16.59 24.49 -9.54
C ALA A 160 -17.81 23.57 -9.62
N VAL A 161 -17.73 22.54 -10.48
CA VAL A 161 -18.78 21.55 -10.71
C VAL A 161 -18.31 20.21 -10.19
N PHE A 162 -18.95 19.72 -9.14
CA PHE A 162 -18.77 18.36 -8.67
C PHE A 162 -19.54 17.41 -9.60
N THR A 163 -18.80 16.69 -10.44
CA THR A 163 -19.40 15.68 -11.32
C THR A 163 -19.35 14.33 -10.61
N LEU A 164 -20.51 13.78 -10.24
CA LEU A 164 -20.61 12.46 -9.65
C LEU A 164 -20.61 11.41 -10.74
N ASN A 165 -19.43 10.99 -11.17
CA ASN A 165 -19.21 9.98 -12.22
C ASN A 165 -19.27 8.55 -11.66
N TRP A 166 -20.27 8.27 -10.82
CA TRP A 166 -20.36 7.02 -10.06
C TRP A 166 -20.34 5.77 -10.95
N LEU A 167 -20.96 5.80 -12.13
CA LEU A 167 -21.03 4.64 -13.00
C LEU A 167 -19.72 4.38 -13.77
N SER A 168 -19.05 5.44 -14.23
CA SER A 168 -17.77 5.35 -14.95
C SER A 168 -16.54 5.29 -14.05
N ALA A 169 -16.72 5.48 -12.74
CA ALA A 169 -15.66 5.35 -11.75
C ALA A 169 -15.07 3.92 -11.78
N THR A 170 -13.74 3.82 -11.70
CA THR A 170 -13.03 2.54 -11.70
C THR A 170 -13.52 1.60 -10.58
N GLY A 171 -13.92 2.16 -9.43
CA GLY A 171 -14.47 1.40 -8.31
C GLY A 171 -15.74 0.61 -8.66
N THR A 172 -16.57 1.13 -9.57
CA THR A 172 -17.79 0.44 -10.03
C THR A 172 -17.44 -0.78 -10.87
N GLY A 173 -16.41 -0.68 -11.73
CA GLY A 173 -15.88 -1.84 -12.45
C GLY A 173 -15.37 -2.93 -11.49
N ILE A 174 -14.68 -2.54 -10.42
CA ILE A 174 -14.19 -3.47 -9.38
C ILE A 174 -15.38 -4.10 -8.63
N LEU A 175 -16.40 -3.33 -8.27
CA LEU A 175 -17.59 -3.84 -7.57
C LEU A 175 -18.34 -4.86 -8.43
N VAL A 176 -18.59 -4.54 -9.70
CA VAL A 176 -19.22 -5.46 -10.66
C VAL A 176 -18.37 -6.71 -10.83
N SER A 177 -17.03 -6.57 -10.87
CA SER A 177 -16.12 -7.70 -10.92
C SER A 177 -16.25 -8.61 -9.69
N ALA A 178 -16.30 -8.03 -8.49
CA ALA A 178 -16.44 -8.78 -7.26
C ALA A 178 -17.77 -9.53 -7.18
N ILE A 179 -18.87 -8.90 -7.62
CA ILE A 179 -20.19 -9.55 -7.65
C ILE A 179 -20.19 -10.73 -8.62
N LEU A 180 -19.73 -10.53 -9.86
CA LEU A 180 -19.70 -11.59 -10.87
C LEU A 180 -18.75 -12.73 -10.47
N ALA A 181 -17.58 -12.41 -9.93
CA ALA A 181 -16.65 -13.40 -9.40
C ALA A 181 -17.27 -14.19 -8.23
N GLY A 182 -17.93 -13.49 -7.30
CA GLY A 182 -18.60 -14.10 -6.16
C GLY A 182 -19.71 -15.07 -6.57
N LEU A 183 -20.55 -14.66 -7.51
CA LEU A 183 -21.61 -15.51 -8.07
C LEU A 183 -21.03 -16.73 -8.81
N PHE A 184 -19.95 -16.55 -9.57
CA PHE A 184 -19.27 -17.66 -10.24
C PHE A 184 -18.63 -18.66 -9.26
N MET A 185 -18.17 -18.18 -8.11
CA MET A 185 -17.64 -19.02 -7.04
C MET A 185 -18.75 -19.76 -6.27
N GLY A 186 -20.01 -19.36 -6.43
CA GLY A 186 -21.17 -19.99 -5.80
C GLY A 186 -21.57 -19.36 -4.47
N PHE A 187 -21.06 -18.16 -4.15
CA PHE A 187 -21.45 -17.45 -2.94
C PHE A 187 -22.89 -16.91 -3.05
N GLY A 188 -23.62 -16.95 -1.94
CA GLY A 188 -24.97 -16.40 -1.87
C GLY A 188 -24.97 -14.86 -1.91
N ALA A 189 -26.01 -14.25 -2.48
CA ALA A 189 -26.14 -12.78 -2.52
C ALA A 189 -26.11 -12.14 -1.12
N LYS A 190 -26.68 -12.83 -0.11
CA LYS A 190 -26.64 -12.39 1.29
C LYS A 190 -25.22 -12.37 1.85
N GLU A 191 -24.43 -13.39 1.53
CA GLU A 191 -23.04 -13.52 1.98
C GLU A 191 -22.17 -12.40 1.37
N LEU A 192 -22.31 -12.18 0.05
CA LEU A 192 -21.63 -11.07 -0.64
C LEU A 192 -21.99 -9.70 -0.03
N ALA A 193 -23.27 -9.47 0.27
CA ALA A 193 -23.72 -8.22 0.89
C ALA A 193 -23.20 -8.05 2.32
N GLN A 194 -23.17 -9.12 3.11
CA GLN A 194 -22.61 -9.12 4.46
C GLN A 194 -21.12 -8.79 4.44
N THR A 195 -20.34 -9.48 3.60
CA THR A 195 -18.89 -9.21 3.45
C THR A 195 -18.63 -7.78 2.99
N TYR A 196 -19.44 -7.25 2.06
CA TYR A 196 -19.33 -5.86 1.63
C TYR A 196 -19.56 -4.87 2.79
N TRP A 197 -20.59 -5.10 3.60
CA TRP A 197 -20.91 -4.25 4.75
C TRP A 197 -19.84 -4.32 5.85
N GLU A 198 -19.35 -5.52 6.16
CA GLU A 198 -18.23 -5.70 7.08
C GLU A 198 -16.98 -4.97 6.60
N THR A 199 -16.68 -5.04 5.29
CA THR A 199 -15.56 -4.30 4.71
C THR A 199 -15.75 -2.80 4.85
N LEU A 200 -16.96 -2.29 4.57
CA LEU A 200 -17.28 -0.86 4.69
C LEU A 200 -17.09 -0.34 6.12
N THR A 201 -17.54 -1.11 7.11
CA THR A 201 -17.38 -0.75 8.53
C THR A 201 -15.91 -0.79 8.97
N ARG A 202 -15.09 -1.70 8.42
CA ARG A 202 -13.65 -1.76 8.67
C ARG A 202 -12.91 -0.55 8.09
N VAL A 203 -13.26 -0.08 6.88
CA VAL A 203 -12.54 1.01 6.19
C VAL A 203 -13.13 2.41 6.40
N ARG A 204 -14.18 2.56 7.22
CA ARG A 204 -14.92 3.83 7.40
C ARG A 204 -14.03 5.02 7.77
N PHE A 205 -13.05 4.83 8.66
CA PHE A 205 -12.16 5.93 9.07
C PHE A 205 -11.22 6.32 7.94
N SER A 206 -10.71 5.34 7.18
CA SER A 206 -9.92 5.60 5.97
C SER A 206 -10.72 6.37 4.92
N LEU A 207 -12.02 6.05 4.74
CA LEU A 207 -12.89 6.78 3.82
C LEU A 207 -13.08 8.25 4.24
N VAL A 208 -13.27 8.51 5.54
CA VAL A 208 -13.37 9.87 6.09
C VAL A 208 -12.07 10.64 5.85
N THR A 209 -10.91 10.02 6.09
CA THR A 209 -9.61 10.65 5.82
C THR A 209 -9.44 10.99 4.35
N ILE A 210 -9.75 10.06 3.44
CA ILE A 210 -9.67 10.31 1.99
C ILE A 210 -10.61 11.46 1.58
N ALA A 211 -11.84 11.50 2.11
CA ALA A 211 -12.79 12.57 1.85
C ALA A 211 -12.28 13.93 2.34
N ALA A 212 -11.71 13.99 3.55
CA ALA A 212 -11.10 15.20 4.10
C ALA A 212 -9.89 15.67 3.28
N MET A 213 -9.07 14.75 2.79
CA MET A 213 -7.93 15.07 1.93
C MET A 213 -8.36 15.57 0.54
N LEU A 214 -9.41 14.98 -0.05
CA LEU A 214 -10.08 15.51 -1.25
C LEU A 214 -10.59 16.93 -1.03
N ALA A 215 -11.28 17.17 0.08
CA ALA A 215 -11.75 18.51 0.45
C ALA A 215 -10.57 19.49 0.57
N LEU A 216 -9.48 19.12 1.24
CA LEU A 216 -8.27 19.94 1.36
C LEU A 216 -7.61 20.21 0.00
N GLY A 217 -7.56 19.22 -0.88
CA GLY A 217 -7.07 19.39 -2.26
C GLY A 217 -7.89 20.39 -3.05
N TYR A 218 -9.22 20.36 -2.94
CA TYR A 218 -10.09 21.37 -3.54
C TYR A 218 -9.90 22.75 -2.92
N VAL A 219 -9.81 22.84 -1.59
CA VAL A 219 -9.58 24.12 -0.89
C VAL A 219 -8.28 24.75 -1.36
N THR A 220 -7.18 24.01 -1.35
CA THR A 220 -5.86 24.50 -1.79
C THR A 220 -5.80 24.86 -3.28
N ARG A 221 -6.57 24.16 -4.13
CA ARG A 221 -6.73 24.46 -5.56
C ARG A 221 -7.49 25.76 -5.80
N TYR A 222 -8.61 25.95 -5.10
CA TYR A 222 -9.48 27.12 -5.29
C TYR A 222 -8.99 28.35 -4.53
N SER A 223 -8.24 28.19 -3.43
CA SER A 223 -7.55 29.30 -2.75
C SER A 223 -6.30 29.80 -3.49
N GLY A 224 -5.83 29.07 -4.50
CA GLY A 224 -4.61 29.40 -5.25
C GLY A 224 -3.30 29.10 -4.50
N SER A 225 -3.37 28.38 -3.39
CA SER A 225 -2.18 27.96 -2.63
C SER A 225 -1.33 26.98 -3.44
N ASP A 226 -1.95 26.07 -4.19
CA ASP A 226 -1.26 25.14 -5.11
C ASP A 226 -0.47 25.89 -6.20
N ALA A 227 -1.05 26.97 -6.71
CA ALA A 227 -0.47 27.81 -7.76
C ALA A 227 0.71 28.63 -7.25
N THR A 228 0.61 29.20 -6.05
CA THR A 228 1.71 29.96 -5.42
C THR A 228 2.92 29.07 -5.17
N LEU A 229 2.71 27.91 -4.56
CA LEU A 229 3.77 26.93 -4.34
C LEU A 229 4.34 26.42 -5.67
N GLY A 230 3.47 26.16 -6.65
CA GLY A 230 3.89 25.71 -7.96
C GLY A 230 4.77 26.73 -8.70
N LEU A 231 4.44 28.02 -8.62
CA LEU A 231 5.24 29.10 -9.21
C LEU A 231 6.58 29.29 -8.47
N ALA A 232 6.60 29.13 -7.14
CA ALA A 232 7.85 29.13 -6.38
C ALA A 232 8.77 27.99 -6.81
N LEU A 233 8.21 26.79 -7.00
CA LEU A 233 8.96 25.62 -7.47
C LEU A 233 9.40 25.74 -8.92
N ALA A 234 8.68 26.46 -9.78
CA ALA A 234 9.12 26.74 -11.15
C ALA A 234 10.50 27.43 -11.19
N LYS A 235 10.86 28.18 -10.13
CA LYS A 235 12.18 28.82 -9.99
C LYS A 235 13.33 27.84 -9.81
N THR A 236 13.09 26.57 -9.49
CA THR A 236 14.14 25.53 -9.51
C THR A 236 14.65 25.24 -10.93
N GLY A 237 13.98 25.77 -11.97
CA GLY A 237 14.48 25.75 -13.34
C GLY A 237 14.55 24.34 -13.90
N SER A 238 15.68 24.01 -14.54
CA SER A 238 15.86 22.71 -15.20
C SER A 238 15.82 21.52 -14.23
N LEU A 239 16.10 21.70 -12.94
CA LEU A 239 16.06 20.61 -11.96
C LEU A 239 14.64 20.29 -11.47
N TYR A 240 13.63 21.04 -11.90
CA TYR A 240 12.25 20.84 -11.46
C TYR A 240 11.72 19.41 -11.67
N PRO A 241 11.95 18.69 -12.79
CA PRO A 241 11.48 17.31 -12.93
C PRO A 241 11.99 16.35 -11.84
N PHE A 242 13.25 16.54 -11.41
CA PHE A 242 13.85 15.77 -10.34
C PHE A 242 13.21 16.08 -8.98
N PHE A 243 13.16 17.37 -8.61
CA PHE A 243 12.57 17.79 -7.33
C PHE A 243 11.04 17.59 -7.29
N GLY A 244 10.35 17.74 -8.42
CA GLY A 244 8.94 17.44 -8.58
C GLY A 244 8.64 15.97 -8.28
N THR A 245 9.52 15.06 -8.69
CA THR A 245 9.40 13.63 -8.33
C THR A 245 9.58 13.42 -6.82
N LEU A 246 10.57 14.09 -6.20
CA LEU A 246 10.79 14.04 -4.75
C LEU A 246 9.66 14.68 -3.94
N LEU A 247 8.96 15.66 -4.50
CA LEU A 247 7.73 16.21 -3.89
C LEU A 247 6.61 15.17 -3.87
N GLY A 248 6.48 14.36 -4.92
CA GLY A 248 5.57 13.22 -4.93
C GLY A 248 5.90 12.20 -3.84
N TRP A 249 7.20 11.87 -3.71
CA TRP A 249 7.74 11.02 -2.64
C TRP A 249 7.38 11.57 -1.26
N LEU A 250 7.66 12.86 -0.99
CA LEU A 250 7.37 13.52 0.28
C LEU A 250 5.87 13.50 0.58
N GLY A 251 5.05 13.76 -0.44
CA GLY A 251 3.60 13.76 -0.30
C GLY A 251 3.07 12.42 0.15
N VAL A 252 3.56 11.30 -0.38
CA VAL A 252 3.12 9.97 0.02
C VAL A 252 3.76 9.52 1.33
N ALA A 253 5.03 9.83 1.57
CA ALA A 253 5.68 9.54 2.84
C ALA A 253 4.93 10.15 4.03
N LEU A 254 4.39 11.37 3.87
CA LEU A 254 3.61 12.05 4.90
C LEU A 254 2.15 11.58 4.98
N THR A 255 1.54 11.22 3.85
CA THR A 255 0.09 10.93 3.80
C THR A 255 -0.26 9.44 3.85
N GLY A 256 0.69 8.55 3.56
CA GLY A 256 0.47 7.11 3.42
C GLY A 256 -0.34 6.69 2.19
N SER A 257 -0.64 7.61 1.27
CA SER A 257 -1.54 7.33 0.14
C SER A 257 -1.20 8.10 -1.13
N ASP A 258 -0.97 7.35 -2.22
CA ASP A 258 -0.75 7.91 -3.56
C ASP A 258 -1.94 8.75 -4.03
N THR A 259 -3.16 8.26 -3.79
CA THR A 259 -4.39 9.00 -4.13
C THR A 259 -4.41 10.34 -3.44
N ALA A 260 -4.09 10.36 -2.15
CA ALA A 260 -4.20 11.55 -1.36
C ALA A 260 -3.07 12.55 -1.64
N SER A 261 -1.85 12.06 -1.90
CA SER A 261 -0.74 12.88 -2.40
C SER A 261 -1.06 13.50 -3.77
N ASN A 262 -1.66 12.75 -4.71
CA ASN A 262 -2.06 13.26 -6.01
C ASN A 262 -3.15 14.34 -5.92
N VAL A 263 -4.05 14.21 -4.96
CA VAL A 263 -5.08 15.20 -4.68
C VAL A 263 -4.47 16.49 -4.14
N LEU A 264 -3.47 16.40 -3.27
CA LEU A 264 -2.82 17.57 -2.65
C LEU A 264 -1.81 18.25 -3.57
N PHE A 265 -0.99 17.48 -4.28
CA PHE A 265 0.17 17.99 -5.03
C PHE A 265 0.05 17.84 -6.54
N GLY A 266 -0.89 17.05 -7.07
CA GLY A 266 -1.01 16.83 -8.51
C GLY A 266 -1.33 18.11 -9.28
N SER A 267 -2.25 18.94 -8.77
CA SER A 267 -2.56 20.23 -9.39
C SER A 267 -1.33 21.15 -9.44
N LEU A 268 -0.60 21.25 -8.33
CA LEU A 268 0.67 21.99 -8.25
C LEU A 268 1.66 21.52 -9.31
N GLN A 269 1.84 20.20 -9.48
CA GLN A 269 2.77 19.64 -10.47
C GLN A 269 2.39 20.04 -11.89
N THR A 270 1.10 19.98 -12.23
CA THR A 270 0.62 20.39 -13.56
C THR A 270 0.78 21.89 -13.81
N ILE A 271 0.61 22.72 -12.78
CA ILE A 271 0.80 24.18 -12.88
C ILE A 271 2.27 24.49 -13.13
N THR A 272 3.17 23.95 -12.31
CA THR A 272 4.61 24.19 -12.46
C THR A 272 5.15 23.64 -13.77
N ALA A 273 4.66 22.50 -14.24
CA ALA A 273 5.00 21.97 -15.56
C ALA A 273 4.70 22.99 -16.67
N ARG A 274 3.52 23.62 -16.64
CA ARG A 274 3.15 24.66 -17.62
C ARG A 274 4.05 25.90 -17.53
N GLN A 275 4.45 26.30 -16.32
CA GLN A 275 5.37 27.43 -16.12
C GLN A 275 6.79 27.15 -16.63
N THR A 276 7.22 25.90 -16.56
CA THR A 276 8.58 25.47 -16.93
C THR A 276 8.65 24.92 -18.36
N GLY A 277 7.54 24.93 -19.10
CA GLY A 277 7.47 24.40 -20.48
C GLY A 277 7.51 22.87 -20.56
N LEU A 278 7.29 22.16 -19.46
CA LEU A 278 7.25 20.70 -19.39
C LEU A 278 5.87 20.14 -19.68
N ASN A 279 5.82 18.87 -20.05
CA ASN A 279 4.57 18.16 -20.25
C ASN A 279 3.84 17.96 -18.89
N PRO A 280 2.60 18.47 -18.72
CA PRO A 280 1.85 18.31 -17.48
C PRO A 280 1.53 16.85 -17.12
N VAL A 281 1.35 15.98 -18.12
CA VAL A 281 1.10 14.55 -17.93
C VAL A 281 2.34 13.87 -17.36
N LEU A 282 3.54 14.22 -17.85
CA LEU A 282 4.79 13.71 -17.32
C LEU A 282 4.94 14.07 -15.84
N MET A 283 4.73 15.33 -15.47
CA MET A 283 4.88 15.76 -14.08
C MET A 283 3.79 15.22 -13.16
N ALA A 284 2.56 15.05 -13.64
CA ALA A 284 1.51 14.34 -12.89
C ALA A 284 1.87 12.86 -12.66
N ALA A 285 2.42 12.19 -13.68
CA ALA A 285 2.90 10.81 -13.56
C ALA A 285 4.12 10.70 -12.64
N ALA A 286 5.02 11.69 -12.68
CA ALA A 286 6.18 11.78 -11.80
C ALA A 286 5.77 11.91 -10.32
N ASN A 287 4.71 12.68 -10.03
CA ASN A 287 4.15 12.80 -8.69
C ASN A 287 3.72 11.42 -8.13
N SER A 288 3.01 10.64 -8.95
CA SER A 288 2.61 9.28 -8.57
C SER A 288 3.81 8.34 -8.46
N SER A 289 4.75 8.39 -9.42
CA SER A 289 5.90 7.48 -9.48
C SER A 289 6.86 7.70 -8.31
N GLY A 290 7.15 8.96 -7.98
CA GLY A 290 7.89 9.31 -6.76
C GLY A 290 7.12 8.94 -5.50
N GLY A 291 5.79 9.14 -5.51
CA GLY A 291 4.89 8.76 -4.42
C GLY A 291 4.97 7.29 -4.03
N VAL A 292 4.98 6.37 -5.00
CA VAL A 292 5.11 4.93 -4.74
C VAL A 292 6.40 4.62 -3.98
N MET A 293 7.50 5.33 -4.27
CA MET A 293 8.75 5.16 -3.53
C MET A 293 8.61 5.65 -2.08
N GLY A 294 7.78 6.67 -1.85
CA GLY A 294 7.47 7.23 -0.53
C GLY A 294 6.65 6.31 0.36
N LYS A 295 5.85 5.38 -0.20
CA LYS A 295 5.11 4.39 0.60
C LYS A 295 6.01 3.52 1.47
N MET A 296 7.25 3.28 1.04
CA MET A 296 8.16 2.45 1.81
C MET A 296 8.44 3.02 3.21
N VAL A 297 8.40 4.34 3.37
CA VAL A 297 8.67 5.04 4.63
C VAL A 297 7.41 5.52 5.33
N ASP A 298 6.24 5.26 4.75
CA ASP A 298 4.98 5.67 5.36
C ASP A 298 4.71 4.80 6.60
N ALA A 299 4.25 5.46 7.68
CA ALA A 299 4.04 4.79 8.96
C ALA A 299 2.98 3.68 8.88
N GLN A 300 1.97 3.83 8.01
CA GLN A 300 0.88 2.87 7.89
C GLN A 300 1.39 1.56 7.27
N SER A 301 2.16 1.64 6.19
CA SER A 301 2.79 0.52 5.50
C SER A 301 3.80 -0.18 6.40
N ILE A 302 4.58 0.56 7.19
CA ILE A 302 5.56 -0.03 8.13
C ILE A 302 4.84 -0.84 9.23
N VAL A 303 3.76 -0.31 9.81
CA VAL A 303 2.97 -1.03 10.83
C VAL A 303 2.29 -2.27 10.21
N VAL A 304 1.77 -2.16 8.99
CA VAL A 304 1.20 -3.32 8.30
C VAL A 304 2.28 -4.38 8.00
N ALA A 305 3.50 -3.94 7.64
CA ALA A 305 4.62 -4.86 7.42
C ALA A 305 5.03 -5.56 8.73
N SER A 306 5.20 -4.83 9.83
CA SER A 306 5.60 -5.40 11.12
C SER A 306 4.57 -6.42 11.63
N THR A 307 3.27 -6.12 11.51
CA THR A 307 2.20 -7.05 11.87
C THR A 307 2.16 -8.28 10.96
N ALA A 308 2.32 -8.11 9.64
CA ALA A 308 2.32 -9.22 8.68
C ALA A 308 3.52 -10.18 8.85
N THR A 309 4.68 -9.68 9.29
CA THR A 309 5.87 -10.50 9.54
C THR A 309 5.99 -10.95 10.99
N ASN A 310 4.99 -10.69 11.84
CA ASN A 310 5.03 -10.91 13.28
C ASN A 310 6.25 -10.28 13.99
N TRP A 311 6.76 -9.16 13.45
CA TRP A 311 7.93 -8.47 13.96
C TRP A 311 7.55 -7.16 14.70
N TYR A 312 6.65 -7.30 15.67
CA TYR A 312 6.09 -6.19 16.44
C TYR A 312 7.15 -5.43 17.23
N GLY A 313 7.00 -4.10 17.34
CA GLY A 313 7.90 -3.25 18.12
C GLY A 313 9.23 -2.91 17.43
N HIS A 314 9.43 -3.41 16.21
CA HIS A 314 10.63 -3.17 15.39
C HIS A 314 10.36 -2.22 14.21
N GLU A 315 9.27 -1.45 14.25
CA GLU A 315 8.88 -0.49 13.20
C GLU A 315 9.99 0.53 12.93
N GLY A 316 10.71 0.94 13.98
CA GLY A 316 11.83 1.86 13.87
C GLY A 316 13.03 1.27 13.12
N ASP A 317 13.29 -0.03 13.27
CA ASP A 317 14.39 -0.71 12.57
C ASP A 317 14.03 -0.93 11.09
N ILE A 318 12.77 -1.29 10.82
CA ILE A 318 12.23 -1.33 9.45
C ILE A 318 12.37 0.05 8.81
N LEU A 319 11.90 1.12 9.47
CA LEU A 319 11.99 2.49 8.96
C LEU A 319 13.44 2.88 8.62
N ARG A 320 14.38 2.67 9.54
CA ARG A 320 15.79 3.01 9.33
C ARG A 320 16.40 2.27 8.14
N TYR A 321 16.02 1.00 7.96
CA TYR A 321 16.48 0.19 6.84
C TYR A 321 15.89 0.67 5.51
N VAL A 322 14.57 0.84 5.43
CA VAL A 322 13.88 1.18 4.18
C VAL A 322 14.02 2.66 3.80
N PHE A 323 14.33 3.55 4.74
CA PHE A 323 14.48 4.99 4.48
C PHE A 323 15.50 5.31 3.39
N PHE A 324 16.70 4.72 3.48
CA PHE A 324 17.73 4.93 2.46
C PHE A 324 17.34 4.33 1.12
N HIS A 325 16.69 3.16 1.11
CA HIS A 325 16.22 2.52 -0.11
C HIS A 325 15.14 3.38 -0.80
N SER A 326 14.21 3.91 -0.02
CA SER A 326 13.12 4.76 -0.48
C SER A 326 13.64 6.04 -1.14
N ILE A 327 14.57 6.75 -0.50
CA ILE A 327 15.19 7.96 -1.07
C ILE A 327 16.03 7.62 -2.30
N ALA A 328 16.83 6.56 -2.26
CA ALA A 328 17.66 6.16 -3.40
C ALA A 328 16.79 5.86 -4.63
N LEU A 329 15.70 5.11 -4.45
CA LEU A 329 14.76 4.81 -5.53
C LEU A 329 14.01 6.07 -6.00
N ALA A 330 13.60 6.96 -5.08
CA ALA A 330 12.98 8.23 -5.45
C ALA A 330 13.92 9.10 -6.28
N CYS A 331 15.21 9.16 -5.95
CA CYS A 331 16.24 9.84 -6.74
C CYS A 331 16.44 9.19 -8.11
N LEU A 332 16.45 7.85 -8.20
CA LEU A 332 16.56 7.15 -9.48
C LEU A 332 15.36 7.43 -10.39
N VAL A 333 14.13 7.42 -9.84
CA VAL A 333 12.93 7.81 -10.58
C VAL A 333 13.01 9.29 -10.97
N GLY A 334 13.48 10.16 -10.08
CA GLY A 334 13.67 11.58 -10.37
C GLY A 334 14.66 11.83 -11.52
N ILE A 335 15.77 11.08 -11.57
CA ILE A 335 16.73 11.11 -12.68
C ILE A 335 16.06 10.62 -13.96
N LEU A 336 15.30 9.52 -13.91
CA LEU A 336 14.56 9.03 -15.07
C LEU A 336 13.57 10.07 -15.62
N VAL A 337 12.80 10.73 -14.75
CA VAL A 337 11.86 11.79 -15.12
C VAL A 337 12.60 13.00 -15.70
N TYR A 338 13.76 13.36 -15.14
CA TYR A 338 14.63 14.40 -15.67
C TYR A 338 15.12 14.06 -17.10
N LEU A 339 15.53 12.82 -17.33
CA LEU A 339 15.91 12.36 -18.67
C LEU A 339 14.71 12.37 -19.63
N GLN A 340 13.53 11.94 -19.19
CA GLN A 340 12.30 12.01 -19.97
C GLN A 340 11.89 13.45 -20.32
N ALA A 341 12.26 14.42 -19.49
CA ALA A 341 11.99 15.83 -19.75
C ALA A 341 12.92 16.44 -20.80
N TYR A 342 14.22 16.09 -20.81
CA TYR A 342 15.23 16.84 -21.59
C TYR A 342 16.10 16.02 -22.55
N VAL A 343 16.23 14.71 -22.37
CA VAL A 343 17.25 13.90 -23.07
C VAL A 343 16.60 12.94 -24.06
N ALA A 344 16.95 13.06 -25.34
CA ALA A 344 16.59 12.05 -26.34
C ALA A 344 17.42 10.76 -26.12
N PRO A 345 16.85 9.54 -26.24
CA PRO A 345 15.51 9.21 -26.73
C PRO A 345 14.41 9.16 -25.64
N PHE A 346 14.72 9.39 -24.36
CA PHE A 346 13.75 9.26 -23.26
C PHE A 346 12.54 10.20 -23.42
N THR A 347 12.73 11.35 -24.06
CA THR A 347 11.65 12.27 -24.44
C THR A 347 10.57 11.64 -25.34
N GLN A 348 10.89 10.57 -26.08
CA GLN A 348 9.92 9.84 -26.91
C GLN A 348 8.99 8.93 -26.11
N MET A 349 9.34 8.62 -24.85
CA MET A 349 8.48 7.81 -23.97
C MET A 349 7.30 8.62 -23.41
N VAL A 350 7.33 9.95 -23.54
CA VAL A 350 6.32 10.85 -22.98
C VAL A 350 5.19 11.03 -23.99
N VAL A 351 3.96 10.74 -23.54
CA VAL A 351 2.75 10.97 -24.34
C VAL A 351 2.59 12.46 -24.59
N LYS A 352 2.59 12.87 -25.87
CA LYS A 352 2.47 14.27 -26.28
C LYS A 352 1.05 14.79 -26.17
#